data_AF-A0A943SKX9-F1
#
_entry.id   AF-A0A943SKX9-F1
#
_cell.length_a   1.000
_cell.length_b   1.000
_cell.length_c   1.000
_cell.angle_alpha   90.00
_cell.angle_beta   90.00
_cell.angle_gamma   90.00
#
_symmetry.space_group_name_H-M   'P 1'
#
loop_
_entity.id
_entity.type
_entity.pdbx_description
1 polymer ?
#
loop_
_entity_poly.entity_id
_entity_poly.type
_entity_poly.pdbx_seq_one_letter_code
_entity_poly.pdbx_strand_id
1 'polypeptide(L)'
;MKKQSMRGRLLLLCAVLCLAMMIGGCAKQPEAPSSSAAAPEASEQAPELSEEKMEHMLPILEGIALAAESGKIYDSQDAEQFWHMLYSVAYCNGEQGQEAVWQEGGDLSVSKALMERYAAACFEGFSKLPEVPAGFEQVSYEESTGKYLLKNTEQSEIYAKIYSVQEMTQGIYRVDLNLFAGDDELPYEQYEFILVSGHSQEQGGEPSFDYCVRQAKKFEMDPGSMAR
;
A
#
# COMPACT_ATOMS: atom_id res chain seq x y z
N MET A 1 43.24 12.94 20.01
CA MET A 1 42.83 13.12 21.41
C MET A 1 41.31 13.12 21.47
N LYS A 2 40.73 12.24 22.30
CA LYS A 2 39.29 11.97 22.45
C LYS A 2 38.56 13.15 23.11
N LYS A 3 37.33 13.46 22.69
CA LYS A 3 36.37 14.27 23.47
C LYS A 3 35.23 13.37 23.93
N GLN A 4 35.19 13.10 25.23
CA GLN A 4 34.15 12.35 25.92
C GLN A 4 32.99 13.26 26.33
N SER A 5 31.81 12.66 26.22
CA SER A 5 30.51 12.99 26.79
C SER A 5 30.52 13.26 28.30
N MET A 6 29.60 14.10 28.78
CA MET A 6 28.73 13.82 29.95
C MET A 6 27.69 14.92 30.15
N ARG A 7 26.40 14.60 29.92
CA ARG A 7 25.24 15.33 30.47
C ARG A 7 24.79 14.60 31.73
N GLY A 8 25.03 15.23 32.88
CA GLY A 8 24.63 14.74 34.21
C GLY A 8 23.32 15.37 34.66
N ARG A 9 22.45 14.51 35.21
CA ARG A 9 21.09 14.72 35.71
C ARG A 9 21.01 15.73 36.87
N LEU A 10 19.92 16.49 36.94
CA LEU A 10 19.45 17.09 38.20
C LEU A 10 17.91 17.13 38.25
N LEU A 11 17.33 16.14 38.92
CA LEU A 11 15.95 16.12 39.42
C LEU A 11 16.06 16.15 40.94
N LEU A 12 15.51 17.16 41.63
CA LEU A 12 15.29 17.08 43.07
C LEU A 12 14.23 18.09 43.58
N LEU A 13 13.11 17.53 44.03
CA LEU A 13 12.36 17.84 45.26
C LEU A 13 11.75 19.25 45.48
N CYS A 14 10.42 19.31 45.43
CA CYS A 14 9.62 20.24 46.24
C CYS A 14 8.41 19.50 46.81
N ALA A 15 8.50 19.11 48.08
CA ALA A 15 7.39 18.58 48.85
C ALA A 15 7.44 19.14 50.28
N VAL A 16 6.24 19.43 50.79
CA VAL A 16 5.85 19.66 52.19
C VAL A 16 6.03 21.08 52.72
N LEU A 17 4.89 21.77 52.83
CA LEU A 17 4.66 22.77 53.87
C LEU A 17 3.23 22.61 54.38
N CYS A 18 3.10 21.95 55.52
CA CYS A 18 1.90 21.89 56.35
C CYS A 18 1.92 23.07 57.33
N LEU A 19 0.79 23.74 57.55
CA LEU A 19 0.40 24.10 58.91
C LEU A 19 -1.12 24.36 59.00
N ALA A 20 -1.75 23.69 59.97
CA ALA A 20 -3.17 23.69 60.27
C ALA A 20 -3.59 24.91 61.11
N MET A 21 -4.86 25.34 61.00
CA MET A 21 -5.58 26.07 62.05
C MET A 21 -7.11 25.80 62.02
N MET A 22 -7.60 25.28 63.16
CA MET A 22 -8.85 25.61 63.88
C MET A 22 -10.26 25.23 63.36
N ILE A 23 -10.80 24.16 63.97
CA ILE A 23 -12.06 24.02 64.76
C ILE A 23 -13.18 25.10 64.59
N GLY A 24 -14.42 24.65 64.30
CA GLY A 24 -15.64 25.27 64.87
C GLY A 24 -16.95 25.14 64.08
N GLY A 25 -17.97 24.50 64.67
CA GLY A 25 -19.37 24.96 64.58
C GLY A 25 -20.36 24.19 63.68
N CYS A 26 -21.46 23.73 64.28
CA CYS A 26 -22.62 23.06 63.66
C CYS A 26 -23.49 23.99 62.80
N ALA A 27 -24.01 23.48 61.68
CA ALA A 27 -25.33 23.81 61.15
C ALA A 27 -25.83 22.73 60.17
N LYS A 28 -27.14 22.49 60.18
CA LYS A 28 -27.87 21.40 59.52
C LYS A 28 -28.74 21.98 58.39
N GLN A 29 -29.07 21.15 57.37
CA GLN A 29 -30.23 21.22 56.42
C GLN A 29 -29.98 21.84 55.01
N PRO A 30 -30.80 21.57 53.97
CA PRO A 30 -31.04 20.30 53.22
C PRO A 30 -30.89 20.42 51.67
N GLU A 31 -30.91 19.26 50.99
CA GLU A 31 -31.35 18.92 49.61
C GLU A 31 -31.04 19.82 48.38
N ALA A 32 -30.35 19.23 47.39
CA ALA A 32 -30.91 18.96 46.04
C ALA A 32 -30.03 17.93 45.30
N PRO A 33 -30.61 16.97 44.55
CA PRO A 33 -29.84 15.99 43.79
C PRO A 33 -29.42 16.59 42.45
N SER A 34 -28.13 16.84 42.24
CA SER A 34 -27.60 17.17 40.92
C SER A 34 -27.08 15.89 40.26
N SER A 35 -27.94 15.32 39.42
CA SER A 35 -27.62 14.24 38.49
C SER A 35 -26.52 14.71 37.53
N SER A 36 -25.28 14.32 37.76
CA SER A 36 -24.23 14.35 36.74
C SER A 36 -24.21 12.99 36.05
N ALA A 37 -24.91 12.91 34.91
CA ALA A 37 -24.75 11.81 33.99
C ALA A 37 -23.32 11.85 33.44
N ALA A 38 -22.49 10.89 33.85
CA ALA A 38 -21.25 10.60 33.15
C ALA A 38 -21.62 10.01 31.78
N ALA A 39 -21.42 10.79 30.73
CA ALA A 39 -21.39 10.25 29.38
C ALA A 39 -20.19 9.28 29.29
N PRO A 40 -20.36 8.05 28.77
CA PRO A 40 -19.22 7.23 28.47
C PRO A 40 -18.51 7.86 27.27
N GLU A 41 -17.27 8.31 27.45
CA GLU A 41 -16.36 8.54 26.34
C GLU A 41 -16.06 7.18 25.71
N ALA A 42 -16.90 6.78 24.77
CA ALA A 42 -16.57 5.76 23.81
C ALA A 42 -15.48 6.37 22.90
N SER A 43 -14.23 6.17 23.28
CA SER A 43 -13.11 6.31 22.36
C SER A 43 -13.25 5.22 21.31
N GLU A 44 -13.99 5.50 20.24
CA GLU A 44 -13.85 4.76 18.99
C GLU A 44 -12.41 4.96 18.51
N GLN A 45 -11.53 4.01 18.83
CA GLN A 45 -10.27 3.90 18.12
C GLN A 45 -10.62 3.61 16.66
N ALA A 46 -10.34 4.59 15.79
CA ALA A 46 -10.31 4.36 14.35
C ALA A 46 -9.41 3.14 14.09
N PRO A 47 -9.84 2.19 13.25
CA PRO A 47 -9.03 1.00 12.98
C PRO A 47 -7.67 1.45 12.40
N GLU A 48 -6.57 1.07 13.04
CA GLU A 48 -5.24 1.27 12.45
C GLU A 48 -5.21 0.60 11.07
N LEU A 49 -4.94 1.39 10.05
CA LEU A 49 -4.50 0.89 8.75
C LEU A 49 -3.05 0.42 8.93
N SER A 50 -2.87 -0.89 8.98
CA SER A 50 -1.54 -1.50 9.00
C SER A 50 -1.07 -1.75 7.57
N GLU A 51 0.25 -1.71 7.37
CA GLU A 51 0.92 -2.16 6.15
C GLU A 51 0.43 -3.56 5.73
N GLU A 52 0.20 -4.45 6.71
CA GLU A 52 -0.35 -5.80 6.54
C GLU A 52 -1.69 -5.81 5.77
N LYS A 53 -2.56 -4.82 5.96
CA LYS A 53 -3.84 -4.73 5.21
C LYS A 53 -3.65 -4.38 3.74
N MET A 54 -2.48 -3.90 3.36
CA MET A 54 -2.15 -3.47 2.00
C MET A 54 -1.13 -4.38 1.32
N GLU A 55 -0.63 -5.41 2.01
CA GLU A 55 0.24 -6.44 1.42
C GLU A 55 -0.43 -7.17 0.26
N HIS A 56 -1.75 -7.35 0.29
CA HIS A 56 -2.50 -7.92 -0.83
C HIS A 56 -2.41 -7.07 -2.11
N MET A 57 -2.10 -5.77 -2.00
CA MET A 57 -1.85 -4.91 -3.16
C MET A 57 -0.41 -4.99 -3.65
N LEU A 58 0.52 -5.59 -2.90
CA LEU A 58 1.95 -5.56 -3.22
C LEU A 58 2.25 -6.03 -4.65
N PRO A 59 1.71 -7.14 -5.17
CA PRO A 59 1.95 -7.56 -6.55
C PRO A 59 1.46 -6.55 -7.61
N ILE A 60 0.41 -5.78 -7.30
CA ILE A 60 -0.10 -4.71 -8.18
C ILE A 60 0.88 -3.52 -8.18
N LEU A 61 1.28 -3.07 -6.99
CA LEU A 61 2.16 -1.91 -6.83
C LEU A 61 3.56 -2.20 -7.39
N GLU A 62 4.07 -3.39 -7.11
CA GLU A 62 5.36 -3.87 -7.61
C GLU A 62 5.37 -3.96 -9.14
N GLY A 63 4.36 -4.59 -9.75
CA GLY A 63 4.30 -4.69 -11.21
C GLY A 63 4.27 -3.32 -11.89
N ILE A 64 3.54 -2.34 -11.32
CA ILE A 64 3.53 -0.96 -11.82
C ILE A 64 4.91 -0.30 -11.67
N ALA A 65 5.55 -0.48 -10.52
CA ALA A 65 6.89 0.08 -10.26
C ALA A 65 7.95 -0.53 -11.19
N LEU A 66 7.90 -1.83 -11.47
CA LEU A 66 8.80 -2.51 -12.41
C LEU A 66 8.60 -2.04 -13.85
N ALA A 67 7.36 -1.86 -14.29
CA ALA A 67 7.09 -1.26 -15.59
C ALA A 67 7.68 0.17 -15.65
N ALA A 68 7.52 0.97 -14.59
CA ALA A 68 8.07 2.32 -14.52
C ALA A 68 9.60 2.38 -14.48
N GLU A 69 10.25 1.43 -13.82
CA GLU A 69 11.72 1.25 -13.82
C GLU A 69 12.23 1.08 -15.27
N SER A 70 11.51 0.30 -16.10
CA SER A 70 11.80 0.13 -17.53
C SER A 70 11.43 1.34 -18.43
N GLY A 71 11.20 2.50 -17.81
CA GLY A 71 10.87 3.77 -18.46
C GLY A 71 9.42 3.93 -18.86
N LYS A 72 8.51 3.08 -18.37
CA LYS A 72 7.08 3.15 -18.71
C LYS A 72 6.31 4.01 -17.72
N ILE A 73 5.86 5.17 -18.16
CA ILE A 73 5.05 6.08 -17.36
C ILE A 73 3.67 5.44 -17.08
N TYR A 74 3.18 5.59 -15.84
CA TYR A 74 1.82 5.24 -15.46
C TYR A 74 0.82 6.15 -16.20
N ASP A 75 0.13 5.59 -17.19
CA ASP A 75 -0.92 6.25 -17.96
C ASP A 75 -1.97 5.20 -18.36
N SER A 76 -3.21 5.38 -17.87
CA SER A 76 -4.31 4.46 -18.17
C SER A 76 -4.96 4.71 -19.53
N GLN A 77 -4.64 5.83 -20.19
CA GLN A 77 -5.20 6.21 -21.48
C GLN A 77 -4.29 5.81 -22.65
N ASP A 78 -3.02 5.52 -22.38
CA ASP A 78 -2.08 4.97 -23.36
C ASP A 78 -2.12 3.44 -23.32
N ALA A 79 -2.54 2.82 -24.44
CA ALA A 79 -2.71 1.37 -24.51
C ALA A 79 -1.39 0.60 -24.38
N GLU A 80 -0.27 1.12 -24.88
CA GLU A 80 1.04 0.45 -24.76
C GLU A 80 1.49 0.45 -23.30
N GLN A 81 1.35 1.61 -22.64
CA GLN A 81 1.67 1.76 -21.22
C GLN A 81 0.78 0.88 -20.34
N PHE A 82 -0.52 0.84 -20.64
CA PHE A 82 -1.49 -0.01 -19.96
C PHE A 82 -1.08 -1.48 -20.00
N TRP A 83 -0.69 -1.99 -21.19
CA TRP A 83 -0.27 -3.38 -21.35
C TRP A 83 1.10 -3.68 -20.73
N HIS A 84 2.03 -2.72 -20.72
CA HIS A 84 3.29 -2.86 -19.97
C HIS A 84 3.04 -3.07 -18.47
N MET A 85 2.12 -2.30 -17.87
CA MET A 85 1.78 -2.44 -16.45
C MET A 85 1.13 -3.79 -16.17
N LEU A 86 0.13 -4.19 -16.97
CA LEU A 86 -0.55 -5.48 -16.79
C LEU A 86 0.37 -6.68 -16.99
N TYR A 87 1.29 -6.59 -17.95
CA TYR A 87 2.31 -7.60 -18.15
C TYR A 87 3.12 -7.81 -16.87
N SER A 88 3.72 -6.74 -16.32
CA SER A 88 4.52 -6.83 -15.09
C SER A 88 3.69 -7.31 -13.89
N VAL A 89 2.47 -6.79 -13.71
CA VAL A 89 1.58 -7.18 -12.62
C VAL A 89 1.20 -8.66 -12.68
N ALA A 90 0.92 -9.20 -13.86
CA ALA A 90 0.60 -10.60 -14.01
C ALA A 90 1.77 -11.50 -13.59
N TYR A 91 3.01 -11.13 -13.94
CA TYR A 91 4.20 -11.85 -13.49
C TYR A 91 4.42 -11.76 -11.98
N CYS A 92 4.23 -10.57 -11.37
CA CYS A 92 4.36 -10.40 -9.92
C CYS A 92 3.33 -11.23 -9.14
N ASN A 93 2.12 -11.43 -9.69
CA ASN A 93 1.11 -12.30 -9.10
C ASN A 93 1.37 -13.79 -9.37
N GLY A 94 2.07 -14.11 -10.46
CA GLY A 94 2.45 -15.47 -10.82
C GLY A 94 1.28 -16.42 -11.04
N GLU A 95 1.44 -17.68 -10.61
CA GLU A 95 0.44 -18.73 -10.78
C GLU A 95 -0.79 -18.50 -9.89
N GLN A 96 -1.99 -18.59 -10.48
CA GLN A 96 -3.28 -18.37 -9.83
C GLN A 96 -4.26 -19.48 -10.22
N GLY A 97 -3.87 -20.73 -9.92
CA GLY A 97 -4.64 -21.91 -10.27
C GLY A 97 -4.93 -22.00 -11.77
N GLN A 98 -6.16 -22.30 -12.17
CA GLN A 98 -6.51 -22.43 -13.59
C GLN A 98 -6.55 -21.11 -14.37
N GLU A 99 -6.60 -19.98 -13.64
CA GLU A 99 -6.69 -18.65 -14.23
C GLU A 99 -5.34 -18.06 -14.59
N ALA A 100 -4.25 -18.44 -13.92
CA ALA A 100 -2.90 -18.15 -14.39
C ALA A 100 -2.00 -19.38 -14.22
N VAL A 101 -1.41 -19.88 -15.31
CA VAL A 101 -0.63 -21.13 -15.34
C VAL A 101 0.69 -20.90 -16.07
N TRP A 102 1.80 -21.24 -15.41
CA TRP A 102 3.13 -21.27 -16.03
C TRP A 102 3.20 -22.33 -17.12
N GLN A 103 3.73 -21.93 -18.28
CA GLN A 103 4.02 -22.83 -19.38
C GLN A 103 5.49 -23.26 -19.34
N GLU A 104 5.80 -24.31 -20.11
CA GLU A 104 7.19 -24.69 -20.36
C GLU A 104 7.93 -23.52 -21.06
N GLY A 105 9.08 -23.10 -20.52
CA GLY A 105 9.83 -21.93 -21.00
C GLY A 105 9.61 -20.65 -20.18
N GLY A 106 8.69 -20.66 -19.21
CA GLY A 106 8.46 -19.56 -18.27
C GLY A 106 7.42 -18.53 -18.76
N ASP A 107 6.77 -18.78 -19.89
CA ASP A 107 5.61 -17.98 -20.32
C ASP A 107 4.45 -18.16 -19.34
N LEU A 108 3.64 -17.11 -19.16
CA LEU A 108 2.46 -17.15 -18.29
C LEU A 108 1.18 -17.09 -19.13
N SER A 109 0.30 -18.09 -18.97
CA SER A 109 -1.03 -18.07 -19.56
C SER A 109 -2.04 -17.53 -18.54
N VAL A 110 -2.72 -16.42 -18.83
CA VAL A 110 -3.63 -15.71 -17.91
C VAL A 110 -5.03 -15.62 -18.51
N SER A 111 -6.08 -15.94 -17.75
CA SER A 111 -7.47 -15.83 -18.19
C SER A 111 -7.84 -14.36 -18.44
N LYS A 112 -8.75 -14.11 -19.38
CA LYS A 112 -9.28 -12.77 -19.61
C LYS A 112 -9.89 -12.17 -18.33
N ALA A 113 -10.63 -12.96 -17.57
CA ALA A 113 -11.27 -12.52 -16.33
C ALA A 113 -10.24 -12.09 -15.28
N LEU A 114 -9.14 -12.83 -15.11
CA LEU A 114 -8.07 -12.47 -14.19
C LEU A 114 -7.32 -11.22 -14.66
N MET A 115 -7.09 -11.08 -15.97
CA MET A 115 -6.49 -9.86 -16.53
C MET A 115 -7.38 -8.62 -16.31
N GLU A 116 -8.70 -8.77 -16.41
CA GLU A 116 -9.68 -7.73 -16.07
C GLU A 116 -9.64 -7.37 -14.57
N ARG A 117 -9.45 -8.36 -13.68
CA ARG A 117 -9.26 -8.11 -12.23
C ARG A 117 -7.97 -7.35 -11.94
N TYR A 118 -6.86 -7.72 -12.58
CA TYR A 118 -5.61 -6.97 -12.47
C TYR A 118 -5.77 -5.54 -12.98
N ALA A 119 -6.44 -5.35 -14.10
CA ALA A 119 -6.72 -4.01 -14.64
C ALA A 119 -7.60 -3.16 -13.73
N ALA A 120 -8.63 -3.76 -13.11
CA ALA A 120 -9.47 -3.09 -12.13
C ALA A 120 -8.66 -2.62 -10.90
N ALA A 121 -7.66 -3.39 -10.47
CA ALA A 121 -6.76 -3.00 -9.40
C ALA A 121 -5.69 -1.97 -9.84
N CYS A 122 -5.21 -2.05 -11.08
CA CYS A 122 -4.17 -1.16 -11.60
C CYS A 122 -4.68 0.24 -11.96
N PHE A 123 -5.97 0.39 -12.32
CA PHE A 123 -6.48 1.61 -12.91
C PHE A 123 -7.87 1.99 -12.37
N GLU A 124 -7.93 3.08 -11.60
CA GLU A 124 -9.19 3.69 -11.19
C GLU A 124 -10.06 4.01 -12.43
N GLY A 125 -11.33 3.61 -12.37
CA GLY A 125 -12.27 3.82 -13.48
C GLY A 125 -12.12 2.83 -14.64
N PHE A 126 -11.33 1.76 -14.48
CA PHE A 126 -11.29 0.66 -15.44
C PHE A 126 -12.69 0.13 -15.75
N SER A 127 -12.95 -0.10 -17.04
CA SER A 127 -14.24 -0.60 -17.52
C SER A 127 -14.12 -1.76 -18.50
N LYS A 128 -13.04 -1.81 -19.29
CA LYS A 128 -12.73 -2.90 -20.22
C LYS A 128 -11.26 -2.88 -20.61
N LEU A 129 -10.71 -4.05 -20.92
CA LEU A 129 -9.38 -4.15 -21.51
C LEU A 129 -9.36 -3.47 -22.90
N PRO A 130 -8.35 -2.63 -23.20
CA PRO A 130 -8.09 -2.21 -24.57
C PRO A 130 -7.60 -3.39 -25.42
N GLU A 131 -7.64 -3.24 -26.75
CA GLU A 131 -6.96 -4.20 -27.63
C GLU A 131 -5.44 -4.15 -27.38
N VAL A 132 -4.76 -5.28 -27.59
CA VAL A 132 -3.29 -5.34 -27.50
C VAL A 132 -2.72 -4.55 -28.70
N PRO A 133 -1.88 -3.51 -28.49
CA PRO A 133 -1.31 -2.72 -29.57
C PRO A 133 -0.52 -3.57 -30.56
N ALA A 134 -0.63 -3.22 -31.84
CA ALA A 134 0.19 -3.84 -32.88
C ALA A 134 1.67 -3.53 -32.62
N GLY A 135 2.48 -4.59 -32.42
CA GLY A 135 3.91 -4.47 -32.08
C GLY A 135 4.25 -4.73 -30.61
N PHE A 136 3.25 -4.88 -29.74
CA PHE A 136 3.46 -5.34 -28.36
C PHE A 136 3.60 -6.87 -28.33
N GLU A 137 4.79 -7.38 -28.65
CA GLU A 137 5.02 -8.81 -28.88
C GLU A 137 5.04 -9.67 -27.60
N GLN A 138 5.08 -9.04 -26.42
CA GLN A 138 5.14 -9.70 -25.12
C GLN A 138 3.80 -10.31 -24.71
N VAL A 139 2.68 -9.85 -25.28
CA VAL A 139 1.34 -10.34 -24.96
C VAL A 139 0.62 -10.71 -26.25
N SER A 140 0.01 -11.89 -26.28
CA SER A 140 -0.94 -12.28 -27.32
C SER A 140 -2.24 -12.78 -26.70
N TYR A 141 -3.37 -12.56 -27.38
CA TYR A 141 -4.65 -13.11 -26.97
C TYR A 141 -5.02 -14.32 -27.82
N GLU A 142 -5.36 -15.43 -27.16
CA GLU A 142 -5.78 -16.67 -27.81
C GLU A 142 -7.30 -16.84 -27.66
N GLU A 143 -8.04 -16.62 -28.75
CA GLU A 143 -9.51 -16.67 -28.74
C GLU A 143 -10.06 -18.06 -28.42
N SER A 144 -9.36 -19.14 -28.80
CA SER A 144 -9.82 -20.52 -28.60
C SER A 144 -9.89 -20.92 -27.13
N THR A 145 -9.04 -20.32 -26.29
CA THR A 145 -8.97 -20.59 -24.84
C THR A 145 -9.47 -19.41 -24.01
N GLY A 146 -9.62 -18.23 -24.60
CA GLY A 146 -10.00 -17.01 -23.89
C GLY A 146 -8.91 -16.52 -22.93
N LYS A 147 -7.64 -16.79 -23.26
CA LYS A 147 -6.49 -16.47 -22.41
C LYS A 147 -5.49 -15.56 -23.13
N TYR A 148 -4.78 -14.78 -22.34
CA TYR A 148 -3.58 -14.06 -22.75
C TYR A 148 -2.37 -14.96 -22.52
N LEU A 149 -1.46 -15.02 -23.49
CA LEU A 149 -0.14 -15.60 -23.32
C LEU A 149 0.87 -14.47 -23.17
N LEU A 150 1.57 -14.47 -22.05
CA LEU A 150 2.61 -13.52 -21.72
C LEU A 150 3.96 -14.20 -21.91
N LYS A 151 4.78 -13.69 -22.81
CA LYS A 151 6.11 -14.26 -23.09
C LYS A 151 7.07 -13.93 -21.97
N ASN A 152 7.93 -14.87 -21.59
CA ASN A 152 8.99 -14.62 -20.64
C ASN A 152 10.06 -13.72 -21.26
N THR A 153 10.20 -12.51 -20.75
CA THR A 153 11.34 -11.64 -21.02
C THR A 153 12.16 -11.62 -19.74
N GLU A 154 13.33 -12.27 -19.74
CA GLU A 154 14.26 -12.42 -18.61
C GLU A 154 14.04 -11.39 -17.49
N GLN A 155 13.55 -11.87 -16.35
CA GLN A 155 13.25 -11.01 -15.21
C GLN A 155 14.48 -10.87 -14.34
N SER A 156 14.86 -9.62 -14.04
CA SER A 156 15.83 -9.31 -13.01
C SER A 156 15.27 -9.69 -11.64
N GLU A 157 16.13 -10.09 -10.71
CA GLU A 157 15.77 -10.29 -9.31
C GLU A 157 15.54 -8.92 -8.65
N ILE A 158 14.38 -8.33 -8.88
CA ILE A 158 13.92 -7.10 -8.22
C ILE A 158 12.73 -7.49 -7.35
N TYR A 159 12.71 -6.96 -6.13
CA TYR A 159 11.57 -7.13 -5.24
C TYR A 159 11.15 -5.80 -4.61
N ALA A 160 9.87 -5.69 -4.24
CA ALA A 160 9.32 -4.50 -3.61
C ALA A 160 9.00 -4.70 -2.12
N LYS A 161 9.04 -3.59 -1.35
CA LYS A 161 8.49 -3.52 0.01
C LYS A 161 7.66 -2.24 0.17
N ILE A 162 6.48 -2.37 0.78
CA ILE A 162 5.72 -1.21 1.24
C ILE A 162 6.48 -0.60 2.42
N TYR A 163 6.78 0.70 2.31
CA TYR A 163 7.53 1.45 3.30
C TYR A 163 6.63 2.28 4.20
N SER A 164 5.53 2.81 3.65
CA SER A 164 4.60 3.62 4.42
C SER A 164 3.20 3.55 3.84
N VAL A 165 2.20 3.66 4.72
CA VAL A 165 0.78 3.75 4.37
C VAL A 165 0.16 4.90 5.15
N GLN A 166 -0.54 5.78 4.46
CA GLN A 166 -1.25 6.88 5.07
C GLN A 166 -2.63 7.06 4.43
N GLU A 167 -3.69 6.99 5.24
CA GLU A 167 -4.99 7.49 4.80
C GLU A 167 -4.96 9.02 4.76
N MET A 168 -5.17 9.57 3.57
CA MET A 168 -5.15 11.01 3.33
C MET A 168 -6.51 11.63 3.66
N THR A 169 -7.57 10.91 3.30
CA THR A 169 -8.97 11.18 3.61
C THR A 169 -9.73 9.86 3.46
N GLN A 170 -10.96 9.78 3.97
CA GLN A 170 -11.75 8.54 3.98
C GLN A 170 -11.71 7.80 2.63
N GLY A 171 -11.11 6.60 2.62
CA GLY A 171 -11.03 5.73 1.45
C GLY A 171 -10.01 6.13 0.38
N ILE A 172 -9.11 7.08 0.67
CA ILE A 172 -7.99 7.48 -0.19
C ILE A 172 -6.69 7.33 0.59
N TYR A 173 -5.77 6.55 0.04
CA TYR A 173 -4.53 6.16 0.70
C TYR A 173 -3.34 6.60 -0.14
N ARG A 174 -2.31 7.10 0.54
CA ARG A 174 -0.97 7.24 -0.02
C ARG A 174 -0.12 6.07 0.45
N VAL A 175 0.64 5.50 -0.48
CA VAL A 175 1.51 4.35 -0.25
C VAL A 175 2.88 4.65 -0.80
N ASP A 176 3.90 4.52 0.03
CA ASP A 176 5.28 4.57 -0.43
C ASP A 176 5.80 3.14 -0.59
N LEU A 177 6.35 2.85 -1.76
CA LEU A 177 6.93 1.56 -2.13
C LEU A 177 8.41 1.75 -2.48
N ASN A 178 9.25 0.84 -1.99
CA ASN A 178 10.67 0.80 -2.31
C ASN A 178 10.99 -0.45 -3.15
N LEU A 179 11.86 -0.29 -4.16
CA LEU A 179 12.42 -1.40 -4.94
C LEU A 179 13.85 -1.72 -4.49
N PHE A 180 14.18 -3.00 -4.47
CA PHE A 180 15.46 -3.58 -4.08
C PHE A 180 15.94 -4.54 -5.16
N ALA A 181 17.26 -4.61 -5.37
CA ALA A 181 17.87 -5.54 -6.32
C ALA A 181 18.52 -6.71 -5.56
N GLY A 182 18.30 -7.94 -6.01
CA GLY A 182 18.91 -9.15 -5.46
C GLY A 182 18.67 -9.30 -3.96
N ASP A 183 19.76 -9.30 -3.18
CA ASP A 183 19.76 -9.36 -1.72
C ASP A 183 20.15 -8.02 -1.06
N ASP A 184 20.11 -6.92 -1.81
CA ASP A 184 20.48 -5.60 -1.29
C ASP A 184 19.57 -5.17 -0.12
N GLU A 185 20.20 -4.59 0.92
CA GLU A 185 19.51 -4.06 2.09
C GLU A 185 18.96 -2.64 1.86
N LEU A 186 19.51 -1.91 0.89
CA LEU A 186 19.14 -0.53 0.59
C LEU A 186 18.29 -0.47 -0.68
N PRO A 187 17.19 0.30 -0.67
CA PRO A 187 16.41 0.50 -1.87
C PRO A 187 17.16 1.35 -2.88
N TYR A 188 16.98 1.05 -4.17
CA TYR A 188 17.57 1.84 -5.25
C TYR A 188 16.55 2.78 -5.93
N GLU A 189 15.25 2.50 -5.76
CA GLU A 189 14.16 3.33 -6.25
C GLU A 189 12.99 3.39 -5.26
N GLN A 190 12.25 4.50 -5.31
CA GLN A 190 11.04 4.72 -4.52
C GLN A 190 9.90 5.23 -5.39
N TYR A 191 8.69 4.78 -5.07
CA TYR A 191 7.45 5.13 -5.74
C TYR A 191 6.40 5.57 -4.72
N GLU A 192 5.65 6.60 -5.06
CA GLU A 192 4.44 7.03 -4.34
C GLU A 192 3.21 6.60 -5.16
N PHE A 193 2.27 5.94 -4.51
CA PHE A 193 0.99 5.56 -5.07
C PHE A 193 -0.14 6.26 -4.34
N ILE A 194 -1.16 6.68 -5.09
CA ILE A 194 -2.46 7.06 -4.54
C ILE A 194 -3.44 5.94 -4.86
N LEU A 195 -3.94 5.28 -3.82
CA LEU A 195 -4.94 4.25 -3.89
C LEU A 195 -6.30 4.78 -3.46
N VAL A 196 -7.34 4.14 -3.97
CA VAL A 196 -8.73 4.40 -3.60
C VAL A 196 -9.37 3.09 -3.24
N SER A 197 -10.28 3.08 -2.26
CA SER A 197 -11.06 1.89 -1.96
C SER A 197 -11.81 1.43 -3.22
N GLY A 198 -11.58 0.19 -3.61
CA GLY A 198 -12.18 -0.42 -4.78
C GLY A 198 -13.64 -0.77 -4.52
N HIS A 199 -14.47 -0.69 -5.55
CA HIS A 199 -15.85 -1.20 -5.53
C HIS A 199 -15.98 -2.56 -6.24
N SER A 200 -14.88 -3.16 -6.68
CA SER A 200 -14.85 -4.38 -7.47
C SER A 200 -15.05 -5.63 -6.61
N GLN A 201 -16.23 -5.76 -6.01
CA GLN A 201 -16.77 -7.07 -5.62
C GLN A 201 -17.50 -7.67 -6.82
N GLU A 202 -16.76 -8.12 -7.83
CA GLU A 202 -17.25 -9.30 -8.54
C GLU A 202 -17.19 -10.45 -7.53
N GLN A 203 -18.38 -10.88 -7.10
CA GLN A 203 -18.53 -11.87 -6.03
C GLN A 203 -17.82 -13.19 -6.41
N GLY A 204 -16.66 -13.45 -5.83
CA GLY A 204 -16.08 -14.79 -5.70
C GLY A 204 -14.82 -15.13 -6.52
N GLY A 205 -14.20 -14.18 -7.21
CA GLY A 205 -12.91 -14.41 -7.90
C GLY A 205 -11.70 -14.07 -7.02
N GLU A 206 -10.76 -15.00 -6.85
CA GLU A 206 -9.44 -14.75 -6.24
C GLU A 206 -8.37 -14.54 -7.34
N PRO A 207 -7.32 -13.73 -7.12
CA PRO A 207 -7.16 -12.83 -5.98
C PRO A 207 -8.14 -11.65 -6.03
N SER A 208 -8.56 -11.18 -4.86
CA SER A 208 -9.36 -9.96 -4.70
C SER A 208 -8.47 -8.81 -4.26
N PHE A 209 -8.67 -7.63 -4.85
CA PHE A 209 -7.96 -6.41 -4.50
C PHE A 209 -8.95 -5.40 -3.93
N ASP A 210 -8.76 -5.01 -2.68
CA ASP A 210 -9.65 -4.09 -1.96
C ASP A 210 -9.50 -2.62 -2.39
N TYR A 211 -8.47 -2.34 -3.19
CA TYR A 211 -8.12 -1.00 -3.65
C TYR A 211 -7.82 -1.00 -5.14
N CYS A 212 -7.89 0.17 -5.75
CA CYS A 212 -7.32 0.40 -7.06
C CYS A 212 -6.41 1.62 -7.10
N VAL A 213 -5.44 1.60 -8.02
CA VAL A 213 -4.47 2.68 -8.18
C VAL A 213 -5.10 3.82 -8.99
N ARG A 214 -5.10 5.01 -8.42
CA ARG A 214 -5.46 6.27 -9.10
C ARG A 214 -4.24 6.92 -9.73
N GLN A 215 -3.10 6.86 -9.05
CA GLN A 215 -1.87 7.52 -9.47
C GLN A 215 -0.65 6.72 -9.00
N ALA A 216 0.39 6.69 -9.83
CA ALA A 216 1.72 6.22 -9.45
C ALA A 216 2.78 7.23 -9.92
N LYS A 217 3.78 7.49 -9.08
CA LYS A 217 4.86 8.42 -9.41
C LYS A 217 6.19 7.93 -8.81
N LYS A 218 7.26 7.96 -9.61
CA LYS A 218 8.62 7.77 -9.12
C LYS A 218 9.08 8.97 -8.30
N PHE A 219 9.69 8.72 -7.14
CA PHE A 219 10.29 9.74 -6.29
C PHE A 219 11.82 9.68 -6.42
N GLU A 220 12.48 10.84 -6.51
CA GLU A 220 13.94 10.90 -6.45
C GLU A 220 14.39 10.69 -5.00
N MET A 221 15.11 9.61 -4.75
CA MET A 221 15.66 9.36 -3.41
C MET A 221 16.77 10.36 -3.11
N ASP A 222 16.64 11.13 -2.02
CA ASP A 222 17.75 11.93 -1.51
C ASP A 222 18.80 10.98 -0.93
N PRO A 223 20.04 10.95 -1.43
CA PRO A 223 21.09 10.09 -0.89
C PRO A 223 21.33 10.31 0.63
N GLY A 224 20.95 11.47 1.17
CA GLY A 224 21.05 11.79 2.59
C GLY A 224 19.98 11.17 3.50
N SER A 225 18.89 10.62 2.96
CA SER A 225 17.79 10.02 3.75
C SER A 225 17.96 8.52 4.01
N MET A 226 18.86 7.83 3.30
CA MET A 226 19.11 6.38 3.44
C MET A 226 20.01 5.99 4.64
N ALA A 227 20.44 6.97 5.45
CA ALA A 227 21.42 6.77 6.52
C ALA A 227 20.86 6.92 7.95
N ARG A 228 19.57 6.66 8.18
CA ARG A 228 18.96 6.77 9.52
C ARG A 228 18.24 5.53 9.99
#